data_AF-A0A815E9A4-F1
#
_entry.id   AF-A0A815E9A4-F1
#
_cell.length_a   1.000
_cell.length_b   1.000
_cell.length_c   1.000
_cell.angle_alpha   90.00
_cell.angle_beta   90.00
_cell.angle_gamma   90.00
#
_symmetry.space_group_name_H-M   'P 1'
#
loop_
_entity.id
_entity.type
_entity.pdbx_description
1 polymer ?
#
loop_
_entity_poly.entity_id
_entity_poly.type
_entity_poly.pdbx_seq_one_letter_code
_entity_poly.pdbx_strand_id
1 'polypeptide(L)'
;MYTYPFAFYLKRNNHSIIFEQNQADLEHATEELSGYLERDSTQTTNLTEMKQKVQDKYRYCSTRRKVLLDHVTEGYESDYWEYNEDV
;
A
#
# COMPACT_ATOMS: atom_id res chain seq x y z
N MET A 1 -3.61 -5.49 4.82
CA MET A 1 -4.22 -5.99 6.09
C MET A 1 -3.34 -5.70 7.31
N TYR A 2 -2.08 -6.14 7.39
CA TYR A 2 -1.24 -5.93 8.58
C TYR A 2 -0.88 -4.45 8.88
N THR A 3 -1.09 -3.55 7.91
CA THR A 3 -0.90 -2.11 8.09
C THR A 3 -1.87 -1.51 9.11
N TYR A 4 -3.12 -1.98 9.20
CA TYR A 4 -4.10 -1.42 10.13
C TYR A 4 -3.84 -1.81 11.60
N PRO A 5 -3.52 -3.07 11.96
CA PRO A 5 -3.10 -3.40 13.32
C PRO A 5 -1.84 -2.64 13.75
N PHE A 6 -0.87 -2.47 12.84
CA PHE A 6 0.30 -1.63 13.12
C PHE A 6 -0.11 -0.18 13.41
N ALA A 7 -0.94 0.42 12.55
CA ALA A 7 -1.42 1.79 12.73
C ALA A 7 -2.24 1.99 14.02
N PHE A 8 -3.02 0.98 14.41
CA PHE A 8 -3.90 1.03 15.58
C PHE A 8 -3.15 1.28 16.89
N TYR A 9 -2.02 0.59 17.08
CA TYR A 9 -1.17 0.78 18.26
C TYR A 9 -0.23 1.98 18.13
N LEU A 10 -0.08 2.56 16.94
CA LEU A 10 0.91 3.59 16.68
C LEU A 10 0.50 4.92 17.32
N LYS A 11 1.40 5.50 18.12
CA LYS A 11 1.24 6.86 18.63
C LYS A 11 1.53 7.86 17.52
N ARG A 12 0.71 8.90 17.43
CA ARG A 12 0.80 9.88 16.34
C ARG A 12 2.10 10.69 16.42
N ASN A 13 2.87 10.68 15.34
CA ASN A 13 4.06 11.51 15.15
C ASN A 13 4.29 11.81 13.66
N ASN A 14 5.39 12.48 13.32
CA ASN A 14 5.67 12.86 11.93
C ASN A 14 5.78 11.62 11.01
N HIS A 15 6.42 10.56 11.47
CA HIS A 15 6.56 9.32 10.69
C HIS A 15 5.24 8.56 10.60
N SER A 16 4.37 8.63 11.61
CA SER A 16 3.04 8.02 11.54
C SER A 16 2.19 8.65 10.42
N ILE A 17 2.29 9.97 10.21
CA ILE A 17 1.60 10.68 9.13
C ILE A 17 2.12 10.24 7.76
N ILE A 18 3.44 10.10 7.61
CA ILE A 18 4.05 9.60 6.37
C ILE A 18 3.60 8.16 6.10
N PHE A 19 3.57 7.33 7.14
CA PHE A 19 3.07 5.96 7.05
C PHE A 19 1.60 5.92 6.61
N GLU A 20 0.73 6.74 7.19
CA GLU A 20 -0.69 6.85 6.82
C GLU A 20 -0.85 7.21 5.32
N GLN A 21 -0.04 8.14 4.81
CA GLN A 21 -0.05 8.49 3.39
C GLN A 21 0.43 7.33 2.50
N ASN A 22 1.52 6.66 2.88
CA ASN A 22 2.02 5.49 2.16
C ASN A 22 0.99 4.34 2.16
N GLN A 23 0.25 4.17 3.26
CA GLN A 23 -0.84 3.21 3.37
C GLN A 23 -1.99 3.57 2.42
N ALA A 24 -2.44 4.82 2.40
CA ALA A 24 -3.49 5.29 1.51
C ALA A 24 -3.12 5.11 0.02
N ASP A 25 -1.88 5.44 -0.36
CA ASP A 25 -1.38 5.22 -1.71
C ASP A 25 -1.42 3.73 -2.11
N LEU A 26 -1.03 2.83 -1.19
CA LEU A 26 -1.06 1.39 -1.41
C LEU A 26 -2.50 0.85 -1.49
N GLU A 27 -3.40 1.35 -0.65
CA GLU A 27 -4.81 0.98 -0.65
C GLU A 27 -5.45 1.35 -1.99
N HIS A 28 -5.27 2.58 -2.45
CA HIS A 28 -5.76 3.02 -3.76
C HIS A 28 -5.16 2.19 -4.91
N ALA A 29 -3.85 1.93 -4.90
CA ALA A 29 -3.21 1.09 -5.92
C ALA A 29 -3.74 -0.36 -5.92
N THR A 30 -4.12 -0.88 -4.75
CA THR A 30 -4.72 -2.21 -4.60
C THR A 30 -6.15 -2.22 -5.14
N GLU A 31 -6.95 -1.21 -4.83
CA GLU A 31 -8.31 -1.05 -5.35
C GLU A 31 -8.33 -0.91 -6.88
N GLU A 32 -7.43 -0.10 -7.43
CA GLU A 32 -7.31 0.05 -8.88
C GLU A 32 -6.95 -1.26 -9.59
N LEU A 33 -6.05 -2.05 -9.01
CA LEU A 33 -5.67 -3.35 -9.56
C LEU A 33 -6.83 -4.35 -9.44
N SER A 34 -7.46 -4.45 -8.28
CA SER A 34 -8.60 -5.36 -8.05
C SER A 34 -9.77 -5.00 -8.97
N GLY A 35 -10.12 -3.72 -9.03
CA GLY A 35 -11.19 -3.22 -9.88
C GLY A 35 -10.95 -3.50 -11.36
N TYR A 36 -9.71 -3.32 -11.83
CA TYR A 36 -9.36 -3.66 -13.22
C TYR A 36 -9.49 -5.16 -13.49
N LEU A 37 -9.05 -6.02 -12.57
CA LEU A 37 -9.13 -7.47 -12.73
C LEU A 37 -10.59 -7.98 -12.70
N GLU A 38 -11.41 -7.45 -11.81
CA GLU A 38 -12.81 -7.89 -11.64
C GLU A 38 -13.75 -7.40 -12.74
N ARG A 39 -13.55 -6.17 -13.24
CA ARG A 39 -14.50 -5.50 -14.15
C ARG A 39 -13.91 -5.30 -15.54
N ASP A 40 -12.82 -4.55 -15.64
CA ASP A 40 -12.34 -4.00 -16.91
C ASP A 40 -11.61 -5.03 -17.78
N SER A 41 -10.96 -6.02 -17.15
CA SER A 41 -10.27 -7.10 -17.86
C SER A 41 -11.25 -7.93 -18.68
N THR A 42 -12.45 -8.21 -18.16
CA THR A 42 -13.46 -9.01 -18.87
C THR A 42 -14.07 -8.28 -20.08
N GLN A 43 -14.00 -6.94 -20.10
CA GLN A 43 -14.52 -6.09 -21.17
C GLN A 43 -13.47 -5.79 -22.25
N THR A 44 -12.18 -5.99 -21.95
CA THR A 44 -11.10 -5.68 -22.88
C THR A 44 -10.92 -6.81 -23.89
N THR A 45 -11.22 -6.54 -25.17
CA THR A 45 -11.09 -7.53 -26.26
C THR A 45 -9.64 -7.71 -26.74
N ASN A 46 -8.75 -6.75 -26.46
CA ASN A 46 -7.34 -6.80 -26.82
C ASN A 46 -6.48 -7.40 -25.69
N LEU A 47 -6.11 -8.66 -25.84
CA LEU A 47 -5.30 -9.39 -24.85
C LEU A 47 -3.91 -8.78 -24.60
N THR A 48 -3.29 -8.16 -25.61
CA THR A 48 -1.97 -7.53 -25.46
C THR A 48 -2.07 -6.29 -24.59
N GLU A 49 -3.09 -5.45 -24.84
CA GLU A 49 -3.34 -4.26 -24.04
C GLU A 49 -3.72 -4.63 -22.59
N MET A 50 -4.55 -5.66 -22.41
CA MET A 50 -4.89 -6.18 -21.09
C MET A 50 -3.64 -6.60 -20.32
N LYS A 51 -2.77 -7.41 -20.94
CA LYS A 51 -1.53 -7.87 -20.32
C LYS A 51 -0.64 -6.70 -19.89
N GLN A 52 -0.50 -5.68 -20.73
CA GLN A 52 0.27 -4.48 -20.41
C GLN A 52 -0.32 -3.74 -19.21
N LYS A 53 -1.63 -3.45 -19.23
CA LYS A 53 -2.32 -2.73 -18.14
C LYS A 53 -2.26 -3.48 -16.80
N VAL A 54 -2.45 -4.80 -16.80
CA VAL A 54 -2.30 -5.62 -15.59
C VAL A 54 -0.86 -5.52 -15.05
N GLN A 55 0.14 -5.66 -15.92
CA GLN A 55 1.54 -5.60 -15.50
C GLN A 55 1.89 -4.23 -14.90
N ASP A 56 1.45 -3.13 -15.51
CA ASP A 56 1.75 -1.78 -15.03
C ASP A 56 1.10 -1.52 -13.66
N LYS A 57 -0.19 -1.86 -13.51
CA LYS A 57 -0.92 -1.70 -12.24
C LYS A 57 -0.34 -2.59 -11.13
N TYR A 58 -0.02 -3.84 -11.45
CA TYR A 58 0.63 -4.75 -10.51
C TYR A 58 2.00 -4.25 -10.06
N ARG A 59 2.85 -3.79 -10.99
CA ARG A 59 4.17 -3.24 -10.66
C ARG A 59 4.05 -2.02 -9.78
N TYR A 60 3.12 -1.11 -10.09
CA TYR A 60 2.87 0.07 -9.27
C TYR A 60 2.44 -0.29 -7.84
N CYS A 61 1.45 -1.17 -7.69
CA CYS A 61 1.00 -1.67 -6.39
C CYS A 61 2.15 -2.33 -5.59
N SER A 62 2.97 -3.16 -6.24
CA SER A 62 4.15 -3.77 -5.62
C SER A 62 5.18 -2.74 -5.16
N THR A 63 5.42 -1.69 -5.95
CA THR A 63 6.30 -0.58 -5.58
C THR A 63 5.76 0.19 -4.37
N ARG A 64 4.46 0.48 -4.32
CA ARG A 64 3.85 1.16 -3.15
C ARG A 64 3.96 0.34 -1.88
N ARG A 65 3.76 -0.97 -1.99
CA ARG A 65 3.98 -1.89 -0.87
C ARG A 65 5.44 -1.85 -0.40
N LYS A 66 6.39 -1.83 -1.34
CA LYS A 66 7.81 -1.75 -1.01
C LYS A 66 8.14 -0.44 -0.29
N VAL A 67 7.73 0.71 -0.82
CA VAL A 67 7.96 2.02 -0.19
C VAL A 67 7.40 2.07 1.24
N LEU A 68 6.19 1.54 1.46
CA LEU A 68 5.61 1.43 2.79
C LEU A 68 6.47 0.58 3.73
N LEU A 69 6.89 -0.60 3.29
CA LEU A 69 7.67 -1.52 4.12
C LEU A 69 9.08 -1.00 4.40
N ASP A 70 9.72 -0.36 3.41
CA ASP A 70 11.04 0.26 3.55
C ASP A 70 10.97 1.38 4.61
N HIS A 71 9.93 2.23 4.57
CA HIS A 71 9.72 3.29 5.57
C HIS A 71 9.42 2.74 6.98
N VAL A 72 8.62 1.67 7.09
CA VAL A 72 8.39 0.98 8.37
C VAL A 72 9.69 0.40 8.93
N THR A 73 10.51 -0.21 8.07
CA THR A 73 11.80 -0.80 8.45
C THR A 73 12.76 0.27 8.94
N GLU A 74 12.92 1.37 8.19
CA GLU A 74 13.73 2.52 8.59
C GLU A 74 13.30 3.05 9.96
N GLY A 75 11.99 3.12 10.22
CA GLY A 75 11.49 3.58 11.51
C GLY A 75 11.75 2.63 12.67
N TYR A 76 11.92 1.33 12.43
CA TYR A 76 12.41 0.41 13.46
C TYR A 76 13.92 0.57 13.69
N GLU A 77 14.70 0.82 12.64
CA GLU A 77 16.16 1.02 12.76
C GLU A 77 16.53 2.34 13.45
N SER A 78 15.63 3.32 13.37
CA SER A 78 15.85 4.69 13.85
C SER A 78 14.96 5.08 15.04
N ASP A 79 14.28 4.10 15.66
CA ASP A 79 13.39 4.28 16.81
C ASP A 79 12.31 5.35 16.62
N TYR A 80 11.71 5.44 15.42
CA TYR A 80 10.63 6.39 15.12
C TYR A 80 9.28 5.99 15.73
N TRP A 81 9.08 4.72 16.07
CA TRP A 81 7.77 4.18 16.43
C TRP A 81 7.56 4.16 17.94
N GLU A 82 6.62 4.97 18.40
CA GLU A 82 6.07 4.91 19.75
C GLU A 82 4.70 4.25 19.70
N TYR A 83 4.34 3.47 20.72
CA TYR A 83 3.06 2.76 20.79
C TYR A 83 2.25 3.20 21.99
N ASN A 84 0.93 3.24 21.83
CA ASN A 84 0.01 3.48 22.94
C ASN A 84 -0.14 2.19 23.75
N GLU A 85 0.22 2.20 25.04
CA GLU A 85 0.12 1.05 25.94
C GLU A 85 -1.33 0.80 26.45
N ASP A 86 -2.21 1.80 26.30
CA ASP A 86 -3.55 1.82 26.91
C ASP A 86 -4.68 1.39 25.95
N VAL A 87 -4.37 0.69 24.84
CA VAL A 87 -5.37 0.28 23.83
C VAL A 87 -5.67 -1.21 23.89
#